data_AF-A3F598-F1
#
_entry.id   AF-A3F598-F1
#
_cell.length_a   1.000
_cell.length_b   1.000
_cell.length_c   1.000
_cell.angle_alpha   90.00
_cell.angle_beta   90.00
_cell.angle_gamma   90.00
#
_symmetry.space_group_name_H-M   'P 1'
#
loop_
_entity.id
_entity.type
_entity.pdbx_description
1 polymer ?
#
loop_
_entity_poly.entity_id
_entity_poly.type
_entity_poly.pdbx_seq_one_letter_code
_entity_poly.pdbx_strand_id
1 'polypeptide(L)' 'TCNGDSGGPLNYLMADGTYKTLGITSFGSSAGCEKDYPAAFVRVTAYLDWIASNAKVIG' A
#
# COMPACT_ATOMS: atom_id res chain seq x y z
N THR A 1 7.64 -7.77 1.92
CA THR A 1 7.74 -7.47 3.36
C THR A 1 7.79 -8.81 4.09
N CYS A 2 8.41 -8.90 5.27
CA CYS A 2 8.37 -10.15 6.05
C CYS A 2 7.20 -10.17 7.03
N ASN A 3 6.91 -9.02 7.65
CA ASN A 3 5.94 -8.90 8.73
C ASN A 3 4.61 -8.26 8.29
N GLY A 4 4.28 -8.32 6.99
CA GLY A 4 3.06 -7.73 6.46
C GLY A 4 2.32 -8.71 5.58
N ASP A 5 1.02 -8.50 5.45
CA ASP A 5 0.16 -9.35 4.63
C ASP A 5 0.27 -9.01 3.14
N SER A 6 0.14 -10.02 2.29
CA SER A 6 -0.06 -9.81 0.85
C SER A 6 -1.37 -9.06 0.63
N GLY A 7 -1.34 -7.94 -0.09
CA GLY A 7 -2.48 -7.04 -0.21
C GLY A 7 -2.71 -6.10 0.98
N GLY A 8 -1.86 -6.13 2.02
CA GLY A 8 -1.97 -5.24 3.17
C GLY A 8 -1.61 -3.77 2.85
N PRO A 9 -2.09 -2.81 3.67
CA PRO A 9 -1.87 -1.39 3.43
C PRO A 9 -0.48 -0.92 3.88
N LEU A 10 0.12 -0.05 3.08
CA LEU A 10 1.25 0.79 3.48
C LEU A 10 0.71 2.17 3.89
N ASN A 11 0.61 2.39 5.21
CA ASN A 11 0.12 3.64 5.79
C ASN A 11 1.27 4.59 6.13
N TYR A 12 1.04 5.88 5.92
CA TYR A 12 1.95 6.95 6.28
C TYR A 12 1.25 7.94 7.21
N LEU A 13 1.91 8.31 8.32
CA LEU A 13 1.43 9.32 9.25
C LEU A 13 1.77 10.72 8.69
N MET A 14 0.73 11.47 8.35
CA MET A 14 0.82 12.83 7.85
C MET A 14 1.15 13.81 8.98
N ALA A 15 1.65 14.99 8.61
CA ALA A 15 1.96 16.06 9.57
C ALA A 15 0.74 16.56 10.36
N ASP A 16 -0.47 16.38 9.83
CA ASP A 16 -1.75 16.71 10.49
C ASP A 16 -2.24 15.62 11.45
N GLY A 17 -1.47 14.55 11.66
CA GLY A 17 -1.81 13.44 12.55
C GLY A 17 -2.71 12.38 11.92
N THR A 18 -3.11 12.54 10.64
CA THR A 18 -3.92 11.53 9.93
C THR A 18 -3.05 10.45 9.29
N TYR A 19 -3.58 9.23 9.19
CA TYR A 19 -2.95 8.17 8.40
C TYR A 19 -3.50 8.14 6.98
N LYS A 20 -2.62 8.07 5.99
CA LYS A 20 -2.98 7.88 4.58
C LYS A 20 -2.36 6.60 4.03
N THR A 21 -3.15 5.82 3.31
CA THR A 21 -2.66 4.64 2.60
C THR A 21 -2.01 5.06 1.28
N LEU A 22 -0.69 4.85 1.17
CA LEU A 22 0.08 5.21 -0.02
C LEU A 22 0.32 4.01 -0.95
N GLY A 23 0.31 2.80 -0.39
CA GLY A 23 0.62 1.58 -1.12
C GLY A 23 -0.20 0.39 -0.68
N ILE A 24 -0.28 -0.61 -1.55
CA ILE A 24 -0.81 -1.95 -1.26
C ILE A 24 0.31 -2.95 -1.54
N THR A 25 0.62 -3.83 -0.58
CA THR A 25 1.70 -4.82 -0.71
C THR A 25 1.46 -5.70 -1.94
N SER A 26 2.42 -5.71 -2.87
CA SER A 26 2.33 -6.50 -4.10
C SER A 26 3.24 -7.72 -4.02
N PHE A 27 4.56 -7.54 -4.09
CA PHE A 27 5.51 -8.64 -4.04
C PHE A 27 6.80 -8.25 -3.31
N GLY A 28 7.51 -9.27 -2.81
CA GLY A 28 8.87 -9.15 -2.32
C GLY A 28 9.87 -9.75 -3.31
N SER A 29 11.16 -9.61 -3.02
CA SER A 29 12.19 -10.29 -3.79
C SER A 29 12.04 -11.82 -3.70
N SER A 30 12.28 -12.51 -4.82
CA SER A 30 12.35 -13.97 -4.86
C SER A 30 13.51 -14.53 -4.04
N ALA A 31 14.53 -13.71 -3.77
CA ALA A 31 15.66 -14.06 -2.91
C ALA A 31 15.33 -14.00 -1.40
N GLY A 32 14.09 -13.67 -1.03
CA GLY A 32 13.63 -13.52 0.35
C GLY A 32 13.43 -12.07 0.77
N CYS A 33 12.61 -11.87 1.80
CA CYS A 33 12.18 -10.55 2.27
C CYS A 33 13.16 -9.88 3.26
N GLU A 34 14.16 -10.63 3.76
CA GLU A 34 15.22 -10.16 4.68
C GLU A 34 16.51 -9.77 3.95
N LYS A 35 16.52 -9.89 2.62
CA LYS A 35 17.56 -9.30 1.79
C LYS A 35 17.26 -7.80 1.67
N ASP A 36 18.29 -6.96 1.55
CA ASP A 36 18.20 -5.49 1.43
C ASP A 36 17.49 -4.99 0.14
N TYR A 37 16.60 -5.80 -0.43
CA TYR A 37 15.73 -5.43 -1.53
C TYR A 37 14.43 -4.81 -1.00
N PRO A 38 13.98 -3.69 -1.59
CA PRO A 38 12.70 -3.11 -1.22
C PRO A 38 11.55 -4.05 -1.60
N ALA A 39 10.48 -4.02 -0.81
CA ALA A 39 9.21 -4.61 -1.22
C ALA A 39 8.52 -3.71 -2.26
N ALA A 40 7.84 -4.31 -3.22
CA ALA A 40 7.06 -3.60 -4.22
C ALA A 40 5.62 -3.40 -3.74
N PHE A 41 5.09 -2.20 -3.99
CA PHE A 41 3.74 -1.80 -3.63
C PHE A 41 3.01 -1.23 -4.85
N VAL A 42 1.71 -1.49 -4.96
CA VAL A 42 0.84 -0.76 -5.88
C VAL A 42 0.70 0.67 -5.36
N ARG A 43 0.98 1.67 -6.20
CA ARG A 43 0.87 3.08 -5.83
C ARG A 43 -0.59 3.52 -5.81
N VAL A 44 -1.20 3.63 -4.62
CA VAL A 44 -2.63 3.95 -4.46
C VAL A 44 -3.00 5.27 -5.15
N THR A 45 -2.12 6.26 -5.09
CA THR A 45 -2.34 7.58 -5.71
C THR A 45 -2.52 7.53 -7.24
N ALA A 46 -2.02 6.48 -7.91
CA ALA A 46 -2.22 6.30 -9.35
C ALA A 46 -3.64 5.80 -9.72
N TYR A 47 -4.41 5.33 -8.74
CA TYR A 47 -5.71 4.69 -8.96
C TYR A 47 -6.86 5.43 -8.28
N LEU A 48 -6.64 6.63 -7.73
CA LEU A 48 -7.68 7.36 -6.99
C LEU A 48 -8.94 7.59 -7.81
N ASP A 49 -8.82 7.92 -9.10
CA ASP A 49 -9.97 8.13 -9.99
C ASP A 49 -10.78 6.84 -10.22
N TRP A 50 -10.06 5.73 -10.44
CA TRP A 50 -10.69 4.42 -10.57
C TRP A 50 -11.37 4.00 -9.26
N ILE A 51 -10.70 4.18 -8.12
CA ILE A 51 -11.26 3.90 -6.80
C ILE A 51 -12.51 4.76 -6.58
N ALA A 52 -12.47 6.06 -6.83
CA ALA A 52 -13.61 6.95 -6.64
C ALA A 52 -14.81 6.56 -7.52
N SER A 53 -14.56 6.04 -8.72
CA SER A 53 -15.61 5.60 -9.65
C SER A 53 -16.21 4.24 -9.31
N ASN A 54 -15.51 3.40 -8.53
CA ASN A 54 -15.89 2.00 -8.28
C ASN A 54 -16.15 1.69 -6.80
N ALA A 55 -15.66 2.51 -5.89
CA ALA A 55 -15.93 2.39 -4.47
C ALA A 55 -17.22 3.12 -4.14
N LYS A 56 -18.22 2.36 -3.66
CA LYS A 56 -19.42 2.95 -3.10
C LYS A 56 -19.05 3.59 -1.77
N VAL A 57 -19.08 4.92 -1.69
CA VAL A 57 -19.01 5.60 -0.39
C VAL A 57 -20.32 5.25 0.32
N ILE A 58 -20.23 4.33 1.29
CA ILE A 58 -21.36 4.02 2.17
C ILE A 58 -21.32 5.10 3.24
N GLY A 59 -22.17 6.11 3.07
CA GLY A 59 -22.47 7.11 4.10
C GLY A 59 -23.47 6.60 5.12
#